data_AF-A0A4Q7LK50-F1
#
_entry.id   AF-A0A4Q7LK50-F1
#
_cell.length_a   1.000
_cell.length_b   1.000
_cell.length_c   1.000
_cell.angle_alpha   90.00
_cell.angle_beta   90.00
_cell.angle_gamma   90.00
#
_symmetry.space_group_name_H-M   'P 1'
#
loop_
_entity.id
_entity.type
_entity.pdbx_description
1 polymer ?
#
loop_
_entity_poly.entity_id
_entity_poly.type
_entity_poly.pdbx_seq_one_letter_code
_entity_poly.pdbx_strand_id
1 'polypeptide(L)'
;MFETELKFQIPPERLPGVRQALATVAAGGLRLRARYFDTPDRRLGYAAMALRLRLEGDRWVQTLKGRGDGMLQRLDHEVVLDGADPARAPLLDLSRHDGNAAGEALRRALGDAADRLACRFETDVSRTLGHVEQGGATIELALDLGEIRAGAAVWPLHELEFELKAGPVAGLLAEARTWVAQHGLWLDVRSKAERGERLASGLVVGPAHALPATGDGRAPMPALAKTLAAVLANLSDRVDPRCASADRRDHARWAQAGLVQLCERGTEPDLVARTEALVRRLQAFGPDAAADPADWLRDAPVQALWLDWIGAATGH
;
A
#
# COMPACT_ATOMS: atom_id res chain seq x y z
N MET A 1 -11.65 13.61 -2.52
CA MET A 1 -12.25 12.74 -1.49
C MET A 1 -11.11 12.09 -0.69
N PHE A 2 -11.36 11.58 0.50
CA PHE A 2 -10.40 10.75 1.24
C PHE A 2 -10.93 9.32 1.33
N GLU A 3 -10.08 8.35 1.01
CA GLU A 3 -10.39 6.90 1.10
C GLU A 3 -9.58 6.28 2.25
N THR A 4 -10.14 5.26 2.92
CA THR A 4 -9.46 4.46 3.96
C THR A 4 -9.35 3.02 3.50
N GLU A 5 -8.13 2.56 3.24
CA GLU A 5 -7.87 1.23 2.67
C GLU A 5 -6.72 0.49 3.37
N LEU A 6 -6.80 -0.83 3.37
CA LEU A 6 -5.71 -1.75 3.71
C LEU A 6 -5.42 -2.64 2.51
N LYS A 7 -4.16 -3.00 2.31
CA LYS A 7 -3.76 -3.84 1.19
C LYS A 7 -2.87 -4.96 1.64
N PHE A 8 -3.15 -6.13 1.09
CA PHE A 8 -2.44 -7.33 1.44
C PHE A 8 -1.97 -8.03 0.18
N GLN A 9 -0.79 -8.61 0.26
CA GLN A 9 -0.36 -9.58 -0.73
C GLN A 9 -0.87 -10.97 -0.35
N ILE A 10 -1.06 -11.79 -1.37
CA ILE A 10 -1.60 -13.15 -1.23
C ILE A 10 -0.48 -14.15 -1.58
N PRO A 11 -0.14 -15.09 -0.69
CA PRO A 11 0.75 -16.18 -1.07
C PRO A 11 0.12 -16.99 -2.22
N PRO A 12 0.85 -17.33 -3.29
CA PRO A 12 0.29 -18.03 -4.44
C PRO A 12 -0.48 -19.31 -4.08
N GLU A 13 0.01 -20.06 -3.10
CA GLU A 13 -0.61 -21.28 -2.58
C GLU A 13 -1.90 -21.05 -1.79
N ARG A 14 -2.14 -19.81 -1.31
CA ARG A 14 -3.35 -19.41 -0.57
C ARG A 14 -4.41 -18.78 -1.47
N LEU A 15 -4.06 -18.38 -2.68
CA LEU A 15 -4.97 -17.74 -3.64
C LEU A 15 -6.26 -18.55 -3.91
N PRO A 16 -6.24 -19.89 -4.06
CA PRO A 16 -7.48 -20.65 -4.25
C PRO A 16 -8.49 -20.45 -3.11
N GLY A 17 -8.01 -20.42 -1.86
CA GLY A 17 -8.86 -20.18 -0.68
C GLY A 17 -9.43 -18.77 -0.65
N VAL A 18 -8.61 -17.76 -0.99
CA VAL A 18 -9.06 -16.36 -1.11
C VAL A 18 -10.15 -16.23 -2.18
N ARG A 19 -9.97 -16.85 -3.36
CA ARG A 19 -10.98 -16.83 -4.42
C ARG A 19 -12.28 -17.49 -3.99
N GLN A 20 -12.20 -18.62 -3.29
CA GLN A 20 -13.38 -19.31 -2.80
C GLN A 20 -14.13 -18.48 -1.75
N ALA A 21 -13.41 -17.87 -0.80
CA ALA A 21 -14.00 -17.00 0.20
C ALA A 21 -14.63 -15.76 -0.44
N LEU A 22 -13.94 -15.11 -1.39
CA LEU A 22 -14.48 -13.93 -2.06
C LEU A 22 -15.71 -14.25 -2.90
N ALA A 23 -15.79 -15.43 -3.52
CA ALA A 23 -16.93 -15.85 -4.33
C ALA A 23 -18.25 -15.90 -3.56
N THR A 24 -18.23 -16.07 -2.23
CA THR A 24 -19.46 -16.11 -1.41
C THR A 24 -20.04 -14.71 -1.17
N VAL A 25 -19.23 -13.67 -1.36
CA VAL A 25 -19.58 -12.25 -1.14
C VAL A 25 -19.40 -11.42 -2.42
N ALA A 26 -19.11 -12.07 -3.54
CA ALA A 26 -18.76 -11.43 -4.80
C ALA A 26 -19.95 -10.66 -5.37
N ALA A 27 -19.69 -9.40 -5.71
CA ALA A 27 -20.65 -8.49 -6.31
C ALA A 27 -20.37 -8.19 -7.79
N GLY A 28 -19.24 -8.67 -8.31
CA GLY A 28 -18.88 -8.53 -9.72
C GLY A 28 -17.37 -8.51 -9.95
N GLY A 29 -16.98 -8.07 -11.14
CA GLY A 29 -15.58 -7.92 -11.49
C GLY A 29 -15.42 -7.23 -12.82
N LEU A 30 -14.21 -6.71 -13.06
CA LEU A 30 -13.87 -5.98 -14.26
C LEU A 30 -12.37 -6.07 -14.53
N ARG A 31 -11.98 -5.86 -15.79
CA ARG A 31 -10.58 -5.68 -16.15
C ARG A 31 -10.21 -4.21 -16.04
N LEU A 32 -9.08 -3.95 -15.40
CA LEU A 32 -8.50 -2.63 -15.18
C LEU A 32 -7.17 -2.57 -15.94
N ARG A 33 -7.07 -1.67 -16.90
CA ARG A 33 -5.82 -1.38 -17.62
C ARG A 33 -5.44 0.06 -17.37
N ALA A 34 -4.28 0.31 -16.76
CA ALA A 34 -3.86 1.67 -16.44
C ALA A 34 -2.48 2.00 -16.99
N ARG A 35 -2.31 3.27 -17.36
CA ARG A 35 -1.04 3.89 -17.73
C ARG A 35 -0.71 4.94 -16.70
N TYR A 36 0.47 4.86 -16.12
CA TYR A 36 0.94 5.79 -15.10
C TYR A 36 1.96 6.75 -15.70
N PHE A 37 1.82 8.03 -15.36
CA PHE A 37 2.61 9.11 -15.92
C PHE A 37 3.41 9.80 -14.82
N ASP A 38 4.68 10.06 -15.11
CA ASP A 38 5.57 10.88 -14.29
C ASP A 38 6.63 11.51 -15.21
N THR A 39 7.41 12.44 -14.67
CA THR A 39 8.58 13.00 -15.33
C THR A 39 9.76 12.01 -15.24
N PRO A 40 10.78 12.09 -16.12
CA PRO A 40 11.95 11.21 -16.04
C PRO A 40 12.72 11.29 -14.71
N ASP A 41 12.66 12.45 -14.05
CA ASP A 41 13.19 12.71 -12.71
C ASP A 41 12.21 12.39 -11.57
N ARG A 42 11.07 11.76 -11.87
CA ARG A 42 10.08 11.21 -10.91
C ARG A 42 9.47 12.25 -9.96
N ARG A 43 9.14 13.44 -10.45
CA ARG A 43 8.65 14.53 -9.61
C ARG A 43 7.36 14.16 -8.87
N LEU A 44 6.44 13.43 -9.51
CA LEU A 44 5.22 12.96 -8.83
C LEU A 44 5.51 11.88 -7.81
N GLY A 45 6.36 10.90 -8.15
CA GLY A 45 6.80 9.85 -7.23
C GLY A 45 7.45 10.41 -5.96
N TYR A 46 8.35 11.41 -6.10
CA TYR A 46 8.96 12.08 -4.95
C TYR A 46 7.96 12.88 -4.11
N ALA A 47 6.91 13.41 -4.72
CA ALA A 47 5.79 14.03 -4.03
C ALA A 47 4.77 13.01 -3.47
N ALA A 48 5.02 11.70 -3.62
CA ALA A 48 4.10 10.61 -3.29
C ALA A 48 2.71 10.81 -3.92
N MET A 49 2.72 11.21 -5.19
CA MET A 49 1.56 11.38 -6.05
C MET A 49 1.59 10.36 -7.20
N ALA A 50 0.42 10.01 -7.72
CA ALA A 50 0.29 9.15 -8.88
C ALA A 50 -0.77 9.69 -9.84
N LEU A 51 -0.37 9.96 -11.07
CA LEU A 51 -1.25 10.37 -12.16
C LEU A 51 -1.41 9.21 -13.15
N ARG A 52 -2.65 8.84 -13.47
CA ARG A 52 -2.91 7.74 -14.40
C ARG A 52 -4.12 7.95 -15.29
N LEU A 53 -4.11 7.28 -16.43
CA LEU A 53 -5.28 6.97 -17.22
C LEU A 53 -5.61 5.49 -17.03
N ARG A 54 -6.82 5.16 -16.59
CA ARG A 54 -7.29 3.79 -16.34
C ARG A 54 -8.52 3.52 -17.21
N LEU A 55 -8.50 2.42 -17.94
CA LEU A 55 -9.66 1.84 -18.59
C LEU A 55 -10.28 0.81 -17.66
N GLU A 56 -11.54 1.04 -17.29
CA GLU A 56 -12.35 0.23 -16.39
C GLU A 56 -13.45 -0.45 -17.19
N GLY A 57 -13.22 -1.70 -17.59
CA GLY A 57 -14.06 -2.32 -18.62
C GLY A 57 -13.94 -1.56 -19.94
N ASP A 58 -14.95 -0.76 -20.26
CA ASP A 58 -15.06 0.08 -21.45
C ASP A 58 -15.00 1.59 -21.14
N ARG A 59 -14.83 2.01 -19.89
CA ARG A 59 -14.81 3.44 -19.52
C ARG A 59 -13.43 3.93 -19.13
N TRP A 60 -12.99 5.04 -19.72
CA TRP A 60 -11.75 5.69 -19.33
C TRP A 60 -11.96 6.62 -18.14
N VAL A 61 -11.01 6.59 -17.20
CA VAL A 61 -10.95 7.44 -16.01
C VAL A 61 -9.55 8.00 -15.89
N GLN A 62 -9.43 9.31 -15.68
CA GLN A 62 -8.18 9.94 -15.28
C GLN A 62 -8.18 10.14 -13.77
N THR A 63 -7.18 9.58 -13.09
CA THR A 63 -7.08 9.64 -11.63
C THR A 63 -5.81 10.37 -11.23
N LEU A 64 -5.94 11.26 -10.26
CA LEU A 64 -4.84 11.81 -9.50
C LEU A 64 -4.95 11.36 -8.04
N LYS A 65 -4.01 10.51 -7.61
CA LYS A 65 -3.86 10.11 -6.21
C LYS A 65 -2.72 10.88 -5.55
N GLY A 66 -2.85 11.17 -4.27
CA GLY A 66 -1.82 11.78 -3.44
C GLY A 66 -1.90 11.34 -1.98
N ARG A 67 -0.94 11.79 -1.17
CA ARG A 67 -0.98 11.57 0.29
C ARG A 67 -2.16 12.31 0.92
N GLY A 68 -2.87 11.64 1.81
CA GLY A 68 -3.80 12.27 2.75
C GLY A 68 -3.13 12.57 4.10
N ASP A 69 -3.92 13.10 5.04
CA ASP A 69 -3.44 13.55 6.35
C ASP A 69 -3.34 12.42 7.41
N GLY A 70 -3.70 11.19 7.04
CA GLY A 70 -3.70 10.01 7.91
C GLY A 70 -2.93 8.81 7.33
N MET A 71 -2.63 7.83 8.19
CA MET A 71 -1.87 6.63 7.80
C MET A 71 -2.57 5.79 6.73
N LEU A 72 -3.90 5.70 6.81
CA LEU A 72 -4.73 4.98 5.84
C LEU A 72 -5.39 5.90 4.81
N GLN A 73 -5.24 7.22 4.95
CA GLN A 73 -5.94 8.20 4.13
C GLN A 73 -5.17 8.56 2.88
N ARG A 74 -5.87 8.59 1.76
CA ARG A 74 -5.31 9.06 0.48
C ARG A 74 -6.19 10.14 -0.12
N LEU A 75 -5.56 11.15 -0.68
CA LEU A 75 -6.25 12.13 -1.52
C LEU A 75 -6.54 11.47 -2.85
N ASP A 76 -7.81 11.50 -3.27
CA ASP A 76 -8.21 11.01 -4.59
C ASP A 76 -9.09 12.03 -5.32
N HIS A 77 -8.80 12.23 -6.60
CA HIS A 77 -9.63 12.93 -7.55
C HIS A 77 -9.68 12.15 -8.88
N GLU A 78 -10.87 11.63 -9.20
CA GLU A 78 -11.15 10.87 -10.42
C GLU A 78 -12.04 11.67 -11.36
N VAL A 79 -11.74 11.61 -12.65
CA VAL A 79 -12.54 12.23 -13.73
C VAL A 79 -12.84 11.17 -14.78
N VAL A 80 -14.12 10.85 -14.92
CA VAL A 80 -14.63 9.94 -15.97
C VAL A 80 -14.57 10.65 -17.32
N LEU A 81 -14.08 9.95 -18.34
CA LEU A 81 -13.91 10.47 -19.70
C LEU A 81 -15.01 9.93 -20.61
N ASP A 82 -16.23 10.42 -20.40
CA ASP A 82 -17.42 10.00 -21.15
C ASP A 82 -17.24 10.22 -22.66
N GLY A 83 -17.69 9.24 -23.45
CA GLY A 83 -17.61 9.28 -24.91
C GLY A 83 -16.23 8.99 -25.51
N ALA A 84 -15.20 8.69 -24.71
CA ALA A 84 -13.92 8.23 -25.20
C ALA A 84 -14.02 6.81 -25.80
N ASP A 85 -13.34 6.58 -26.93
CA ASP A 85 -13.25 5.26 -27.55
C ASP A 85 -12.47 4.28 -26.64
N PRO A 86 -13.08 3.17 -26.18
CA PRO A 86 -12.40 2.19 -25.34
C PRO A 86 -11.17 1.55 -26.02
N ALA A 87 -11.15 1.52 -27.35
CA ALA A 87 -10.04 0.95 -28.13
C ALA A 87 -8.84 1.90 -28.25
N ARG A 88 -9.02 3.20 -27.94
CA ARG A 88 -7.97 4.22 -28.09
C ARG A 88 -7.80 5.01 -26.80
N ALA A 89 -6.63 4.89 -26.18
CA ALA A 89 -6.32 5.66 -24.99
C ALA A 89 -6.44 7.18 -25.26
N PRO A 90 -7.19 7.93 -24.43
CA PRO A 90 -7.30 9.37 -24.56
C PRO A 90 -5.97 10.05 -24.20
N LEU A 91 -5.86 11.33 -24.54
CA LEU A 91 -4.75 12.15 -24.09
C LEU A 91 -4.93 12.50 -22.60
N LEU A 92 -3.80 12.52 -21.91
CA LEU A 92 -3.68 13.03 -20.55
C LEU A 92 -3.95 14.54 -20.56
N ASP A 93 -4.78 15.02 -19.64
CA ASP A 93 -5.12 16.44 -19.54
C ASP A 93 -5.14 16.87 -18.07
N LEU A 94 -4.12 17.64 -17.68
CA LEU A 94 -3.94 18.04 -16.28
C LEU A 94 -5.03 19.01 -15.79
N SER A 95 -5.65 19.77 -16.70
CA SER A 95 -6.69 20.75 -16.35
C SER A 95 -7.94 20.11 -15.76
N ARG A 96 -8.15 18.82 -16.05
CA ARG A 96 -9.21 18.00 -15.44
C ARG A 96 -9.14 17.96 -13.92
N HIS A 97 -7.97 18.21 -13.33
CA HIS A 97 -7.79 18.24 -11.89
C HIS A 97 -7.82 19.66 -11.30
N ASP A 98 -8.15 20.69 -12.08
CA ASP A 98 -8.20 22.08 -11.61
C ASP A 98 -9.31 22.35 -10.58
N GLY A 99 -9.19 23.46 -9.86
CA GLY A 99 -10.21 23.93 -8.91
C GLY A 99 -10.30 23.15 -7.60
N ASN A 100 -9.33 22.26 -7.30
CA ASN A 100 -9.27 21.52 -6.03
C ASN A 100 -7.82 21.34 -5.55
N ALA A 101 -7.68 20.94 -4.29
CA ALA A 101 -6.39 20.77 -3.62
C ALA A 101 -5.47 19.74 -4.30
N ALA A 102 -6.03 18.72 -4.97
CA ALA A 102 -5.24 17.72 -5.68
C ALA A 102 -4.55 18.34 -6.91
N GLY A 103 -5.28 19.13 -7.71
CA GLY A 103 -4.71 19.85 -8.85
C GLY A 103 -3.62 20.85 -8.45
N GLU A 104 -3.80 21.55 -7.32
CA GLU A 104 -2.76 22.43 -6.80
C GLU A 104 -1.50 21.67 -6.38
N ALA A 105 -1.65 20.53 -5.69
CA ALA A 105 -0.52 19.68 -5.33
C ALA A 105 0.19 19.14 -6.59
N LEU A 106 -0.56 18.76 -7.62
CA LEU A 106 -0.03 18.31 -8.91
C LEU A 106 0.82 19.39 -9.57
N ARG A 107 0.32 20.62 -9.65
CA ARG A 107 1.08 21.76 -10.21
C ARG A 107 2.35 22.05 -9.41
N ARG A 108 2.27 22.03 -8.08
CA ARG A 108 3.44 22.24 -7.21
C ARG A 108 4.50 21.16 -7.43
N ALA A 109 4.09 19.89 -7.53
CA ALA A 109 5.00 18.77 -7.74
C ALA A 109 5.67 18.84 -9.12
N LEU A 110 4.91 19.13 -10.17
CA LEU A 110 5.43 19.20 -11.54
C LEU A 110 6.28 20.44 -11.80
N GLY A 111 5.91 21.59 -11.22
CA GLY A 111 6.54 22.87 -11.54
C GLY A 111 6.48 23.17 -13.04
N ASP A 112 7.65 23.38 -13.64
CA ASP A 112 7.84 23.64 -15.07
C ASP A 112 7.92 22.39 -15.95
N ALA A 113 7.88 21.19 -15.38
CA ALA A 113 8.14 19.93 -16.11
C ALA A 113 6.88 19.19 -16.58
N ALA A 114 5.73 19.86 -16.67
CA ALA A 114 4.48 19.24 -17.10
C ALA A 114 4.55 18.66 -18.53
N ASP A 115 5.31 19.31 -19.41
CA ASP A 115 5.58 18.88 -20.79
C ASP A 115 6.49 17.64 -20.89
N ARG A 116 7.20 17.30 -19.81
CA ARG A 116 8.09 16.14 -19.72
C ARG A 116 7.38 14.88 -19.22
N LEU A 117 6.08 14.94 -18.91
CA LEU A 117 5.30 13.78 -18.49
C LEU A 117 5.30 12.71 -19.58
N ALA A 118 5.67 11.49 -19.19
CA ALA A 118 5.65 10.33 -20.06
C ALA A 118 5.06 9.13 -19.33
N CYS A 119 4.49 8.18 -20.10
CA CYS A 119 4.07 6.91 -19.53
C CYS A 119 5.30 6.17 -19.01
N ARG A 120 5.33 5.85 -17.71
CA ARG A 120 6.45 5.19 -17.04
C ARG A 120 6.26 3.69 -16.96
N PHE A 121 5.06 3.27 -16.62
CA PHE A 121 4.66 1.87 -16.51
C PHE A 121 3.15 1.73 -16.70
N GLU A 122 2.73 0.49 -16.89
CA GLU A 122 1.34 0.10 -17.08
C GLU A 122 0.94 -0.97 -16.06
N THR A 123 -0.35 -1.10 -15.81
CA THR A 123 -0.92 -2.23 -15.06
C THR A 123 -2.03 -2.87 -15.87
N ASP A 124 -2.12 -4.20 -15.84
CA ASP A 124 -3.24 -4.95 -16.40
C ASP A 124 -3.71 -5.97 -15.37
N VAL A 125 -4.91 -5.77 -14.85
CA VAL A 125 -5.43 -6.47 -13.69
C VAL A 125 -6.87 -6.90 -13.93
N SER A 126 -7.18 -8.15 -13.62
CA SER A 126 -8.54 -8.61 -13.40
C SER A 126 -8.91 -8.38 -11.93
N ARG A 127 -9.90 -7.52 -11.70
CA ARG A 127 -10.45 -7.22 -10.38
C ARG A 127 -11.72 -8.02 -10.15
N THR A 128 -11.82 -8.70 -9.00
CA THR A 128 -13.07 -9.25 -8.47
C THR A 128 -13.45 -8.45 -7.23
N LEU A 129 -14.69 -7.99 -7.16
CA LEU A 129 -15.24 -7.21 -6.07
C LEU A 129 -16.17 -8.07 -5.21
N GLY A 130 -16.11 -7.86 -3.90
CA GLY A 130 -17.07 -8.39 -2.93
C GLY A 130 -17.40 -7.36 -1.86
N HIS A 131 -18.50 -7.55 -1.16
CA HIS A 131 -18.93 -6.66 -0.08
C HIS A 131 -19.22 -7.45 1.19
N VAL A 132 -18.72 -6.93 2.31
CA VAL A 132 -18.91 -7.52 3.63
C VAL A 132 -19.31 -6.47 4.64
N GLU A 133 -20.10 -6.90 5.63
CA GLU A 133 -20.50 -6.10 6.78
C GLU A 133 -19.82 -6.69 8.01
N GLN A 134 -19.06 -5.87 8.75
CA GLN A 134 -18.36 -6.33 9.95
C GLN A 134 -18.33 -5.23 11.01
N GLY A 135 -18.84 -5.52 12.21
CA GLY A 135 -18.81 -4.58 13.33
C GLY A 135 -19.47 -3.22 13.02
N GLY A 136 -20.49 -3.20 12.16
CA GLY A 136 -21.17 -1.97 11.72
C GLY A 136 -20.44 -1.19 10.62
N ALA A 137 -19.42 -1.78 10.01
CA ALA A 137 -18.70 -1.23 8.86
C ALA A 137 -19.08 -1.97 7.56
N THR A 138 -19.31 -1.19 6.50
CA THR A 138 -19.43 -1.67 5.13
C THR A 138 -18.06 -1.64 4.47
N ILE A 139 -17.58 -2.80 4.02
CA ILE A 139 -16.23 -2.98 3.49
C ILE A 139 -16.33 -3.56 2.09
N GLU A 140 -15.65 -2.93 1.13
CA GLU A 140 -15.43 -3.50 -0.19
C GLU A 140 -14.12 -4.30 -0.19
N LEU A 141 -14.18 -5.54 -0.68
CA LEU A 141 -13.03 -6.39 -0.93
C LEU A 141 -12.72 -6.37 -2.42
N ALA A 142 -11.49 -6.03 -2.79
CA ALA A 142 -11.05 -6.03 -4.17
C ALA A 142 -9.84 -6.97 -4.36
N LEU A 143 -10.08 -8.12 -5.01
CA LEU A 143 -9.04 -9.04 -5.41
C LEU A 143 -8.50 -8.65 -6.78
N ASP A 144 -7.23 -8.27 -6.82
CA ASP A 144 -6.49 -7.86 -8.00
C ASP A 144 -5.49 -8.95 -8.42
N LEU A 145 -5.72 -9.52 -9.60
CA LEU A 145 -4.81 -10.50 -10.23
C LEU A 145 -4.32 -9.98 -11.57
N GLY A 146 -3.01 -9.94 -11.77
CA GLY A 146 -2.44 -9.48 -13.03
C GLY A 146 -0.98 -9.07 -12.89
N GLU A 147 -0.61 -7.93 -13.48
CA GLU A 147 0.78 -7.48 -13.52
C GLU A 147 0.95 -5.96 -13.58
N ILE A 148 2.13 -5.51 -13.14
CA ILE A 148 2.71 -4.21 -13.48
C ILE A 148 3.79 -4.45 -14.54
N ARG A 149 3.84 -3.59 -15.56
CA ARG A 149 4.79 -3.69 -16.67
C ARG A 149 5.50 -2.37 -16.90
N ALA A 150 6.82 -2.40 -16.96
CA ALA A 150 7.64 -1.25 -17.36
C ALA A 150 8.62 -1.68 -18.46
N GLY A 151 8.28 -1.39 -19.72
CA GLY A 151 8.97 -1.95 -20.87
C GLY A 151 8.92 -3.48 -20.86
N ALA A 152 10.08 -4.13 -20.86
CA ALA A 152 10.20 -5.59 -20.78
C ALA A 152 10.11 -6.14 -19.34
N ALA A 153 10.26 -5.29 -18.32
CA ALA A 153 10.20 -5.72 -16.93
C ALA A 153 8.74 -5.93 -16.49
N VAL A 154 8.49 -7.04 -15.78
CA VAL A 154 7.16 -7.45 -15.33
C VAL A 154 7.18 -7.78 -13.85
N TRP A 155 6.13 -7.36 -13.13
CA TRP A 155 5.93 -7.62 -11.72
C TRP A 155 4.53 -8.20 -11.49
N PRO A 156 4.41 -9.48 -11.09
CA PRO A 156 3.12 -10.09 -10.80
C PRO A 156 2.37 -9.38 -9.66
N LEU A 157 1.05 -9.27 -9.81
CA LEU A 157 0.13 -8.73 -8.82
C LEU A 157 -0.83 -9.82 -8.34
N HIS A 158 -0.74 -10.12 -7.04
CA HIS A 158 -1.71 -10.92 -6.29
C HIS A 158 -2.05 -10.18 -5.00
N GLU A 159 -3.08 -9.34 -5.05
CA GLU A 159 -3.38 -8.38 -4.00
C GLU A 159 -4.85 -8.44 -3.62
N LEU A 160 -5.12 -8.34 -2.32
CA LEU A 160 -6.46 -8.14 -1.78
C LEU A 160 -6.48 -6.77 -1.08
N GLU A 161 -7.29 -5.86 -1.60
CA GLU A 161 -7.54 -4.56 -0.99
C GLU A 161 -8.84 -4.63 -0.18
N PHE A 162 -8.85 -3.98 0.99
CA PHE A 162 -10.03 -3.79 1.84
C PHE A 162 -10.26 -2.29 1.92
N GLU A 163 -11.39 -1.80 1.42
CA GLU A 163 -11.75 -0.39 1.46
C GLU A 163 -12.96 -0.19 2.37
N LEU A 164 -12.84 0.72 3.34
CA LEU A 164 -13.96 1.12 4.18
C LEU A 164 -14.88 2.08 3.41
N LYS A 165 -16.09 1.62 3.07
CA LYS A 165 -17.09 2.45 2.39
C LYS A 165 -17.94 3.26 3.37
N ALA A 166 -18.27 2.67 4.52
CA ALA A 166 -19.03 3.32 5.59
C ALA A 166 -18.78 2.64 6.94
N GLY A 167 -19.04 3.37 8.03
CA GLY A 167 -18.94 2.85 9.40
C GLY A 167 -17.53 2.96 10.02
N PRO A 168 -17.26 2.25 11.13
CA PRO A 168 -16.04 2.41 11.92
C PRO A 168 -14.84 1.64 11.35
N VAL A 169 -13.64 2.24 11.44
CA VAL A 169 -12.36 1.59 11.07
C VAL A 169 -12.11 0.31 11.86
N ALA A 170 -12.60 0.21 13.10
CA ALA A 170 -12.51 -1.01 13.90
C ALA A 170 -13.14 -2.23 13.18
N GLY A 171 -14.23 -2.03 12.43
CA GLY A 171 -14.85 -3.08 11.62
C GLY A 171 -13.96 -3.54 10.47
N LEU A 172 -13.35 -2.58 9.75
CA LEU A 172 -12.34 -2.85 8.71
C LEU A 172 -11.17 -3.68 9.26
N LEU A 173 -10.62 -3.29 10.40
CA LEU A 173 -9.50 -3.99 11.02
C LEU A 173 -9.88 -5.38 11.50
N ALA A 174 -11.09 -5.54 12.07
CA ALA A 174 -11.59 -6.84 12.49
C ALA A 174 -11.76 -7.80 11.30
N GLU A 175 -12.29 -7.32 10.17
CA GLU A 175 -12.41 -8.12 8.95
C GLU A 175 -11.04 -8.50 8.40
N ALA A 176 -10.12 -7.54 8.30
CA ALA A 176 -8.75 -7.79 7.84
C ALA A 176 -8.04 -8.86 8.69
N ARG A 177 -8.22 -8.86 10.03
CA ARG A 177 -7.67 -9.90 10.92
C ARG A 177 -8.20 -11.29 10.58
N THR A 178 -9.50 -11.42 10.33
CA THR A 178 -10.13 -12.69 9.96
C THR A 178 -9.47 -13.25 8.71
N TRP A 179 -9.33 -12.44 7.66
CA TRP A 179 -8.73 -12.85 6.40
C TRP A 179 -7.23 -13.16 6.51
N VAL A 180 -6.48 -12.34 7.26
CA VAL A 180 -5.07 -12.59 7.57
C VAL A 180 -4.90 -13.97 8.23
N ALA A 181 -5.71 -14.28 9.24
CA ALA A 181 -5.63 -15.55 9.96
C ALA A 181 -6.00 -16.76 9.08
N GLN A 182 -7.03 -16.61 8.25
CA GLN A 182 -7.54 -17.71 7.40
C GLN A 182 -6.68 -17.97 6.16
N HIS A 183 -6.14 -16.90 5.56
CA HIS A 183 -5.52 -16.97 4.24
C HIS A 183 -4.02 -16.64 4.24
N GLY A 184 -3.41 -16.33 5.40
CA GLY A 184 -1.98 -16.03 5.49
C GLY A 184 -1.60 -14.77 4.70
N LEU A 185 -2.50 -13.80 4.68
CA LEU A 185 -2.28 -12.52 4.01
C LEU A 185 -1.24 -11.69 4.78
N TRP A 186 -0.41 -10.93 4.07
CA TRP A 186 0.49 -9.97 4.72
C TRP A 186 0.30 -8.56 4.19
N LEU A 187 0.32 -7.61 5.11
CA LEU A 187 0.14 -6.19 4.84
C LEU A 187 1.28 -5.67 3.95
N ASP A 188 0.92 -4.94 2.90
CA ASP A 188 1.87 -4.25 2.03
C ASP A 188 1.42 -2.80 1.86
N VAL A 189 2.19 -1.88 2.44
CA VAL A 189 1.88 -0.45 2.39
C VAL A 189 2.33 0.22 1.09
N ARG A 190 3.10 -0.49 0.24
CA ARG A 190 3.60 0.03 -1.02
C ARG A 190 2.47 0.10 -2.04
N SER A 191 2.31 1.24 -2.67
CA SER A 191 1.28 1.39 -3.71
C SER A 191 1.67 0.66 -5.00
N LYS A 192 0.69 0.35 -5.86
CA LYS A 192 0.95 -0.11 -7.24
C LYS A 192 1.81 0.93 -8.00
N ALA A 193 1.61 2.22 -7.73
CA ALA A 193 2.39 3.27 -8.35
C ALA A 193 3.85 3.27 -7.92
N GLU A 194 4.10 3.11 -6.63
CA GLU A 194 5.45 3.00 -6.07
C GLU A 194 6.19 1.77 -6.61
N ARG A 195 5.54 0.60 -6.65
CA ARG A 195 6.12 -0.62 -7.23
C ARG A 195 6.39 -0.47 -8.73
N GLY A 196 5.48 0.19 -9.46
CA GLY A 196 5.66 0.46 -10.89
C GLY A 196 6.81 1.43 -11.20
N GLU A 197 6.94 2.52 -10.44
CA GLU A 197 8.07 3.45 -10.60
C GLU A 197 9.41 2.78 -10.30
N ARG A 198 9.47 1.93 -9.27
CA ARG A 198 10.66 1.14 -8.95
C ARG A 198 11.00 0.21 -10.11
N LEU A 199 10.01 -0.54 -10.61
CA LEU A 199 10.18 -1.43 -11.77
C LEU A 199 10.67 -0.66 -13.01
N ALA A 200 10.08 0.50 -13.31
CA ALA A 200 10.49 1.37 -14.42
C ALA A 200 11.88 1.99 -14.24
N SER A 201 12.36 2.06 -13.00
CA SER A 201 13.72 2.50 -12.65
C SER A 201 14.72 1.34 -12.59
N GLY A 202 14.30 0.10 -12.89
CA GLY A 202 15.14 -1.09 -12.74
C GLY A 202 15.45 -1.47 -11.29
N LEU A 203 14.65 -0.98 -10.34
CA LEU A 203 14.78 -1.23 -8.91
C LEU A 203 13.78 -2.31 -8.48
N VAL A 204 14.28 -3.30 -7.74
CA VAL A 204 13.42 -4.31 -7.13
C VAL A 204 12.89 -3.84 -5.77
N VAL A 205 13.68 -3.08 -5.04
CA VAL A 205 13.31 -2.45 -3.76
C VAL A 205 13.65 -0.96 -3.76
N GLY A 206 12.92 -0.20 -2.96
CA GLY A 206 13.16 1.22 -2.77
C GLY A 206 14.29 1.48 -1.77
N PRO A 207 14.68 2.76 -1.58
CA PRO A 207 15.56 3.11 -0.48
C PRO A 207 14.87 2.80 0.86
N ALA A 208 15.65 2.40 1.86
CA ALA A 208 15.12 2.20 3.20
C ALA A 208 14.53 3.50 3.78
N HIS A 209 13.43 3.36 4.50
CA HIS A 209 12.73 4.51 5.06
C HIS A 209 13.35 4.89 6.40
N ALA A 210 13.97 6.07 6.44
CA ALA A 210 14.50 6.63 7.67
C ALA A 210 13.39 6.94 8.68
N LEU A 211 13.70 6.81 9.96
CA LEU A 211 12.77 7.10 11.04
C LEU A 211 12.64 8.62 11.25
N PRO A 212 11.45 9.12 11.62
CA PRO A 212 11.30 10.50 12.01
C PRO A 212 12.09 10.79 13.29
N ALA A 213 12.61 12.00 13.42
CA ALA A 213 13.21 12.47 14.66
C ALA A 213 12.20 12.35 15.81
N THR A 214 12.69 11.92 16.97
CA THR A 214 11.89 11.77 18.18
C THR A 214 12.19 12.86 19.18
N GLY A 215 11.15 13.31 19.88
CA GLY A 215 11.31 13.97 21.17
C GLY A 215 11.44 12.95 22.30
N ASP A 216 11.81 13.44 23.48
CA ASP A 216 12.01 12.63 24.68
C ASP A 216 10.69 12.13 25.27
N GLY A 217 10.75 10.97 25.93
CA GLY A 217 9.64 10.39 26.69
C GLY A 217 8.58 9.67 25.86
N ARG A 218 7.55 9.16 26.57
CA ARG A 218 6.41 8.47 25.98
C ARG A 218 5.56 9.43 25.14
N ALA A 219 5.01 8.93 24.05
CA ALA A 219 4.17 9.69 23.14
C ALA A 219 2.92 8.89 22.75
N PRO A 220 1.76 9.56 22.63
CA PRO A 220 0.54 8.90 22.18
C PRO A 220 0.67 8.48 20.71
N MET A 221 -0.18 7.52 20.31
CA MET A 221 -0.11 6.88 19.01
C MET A 221 -0.16 7.79 17.78
N PRO A 222 -1.00 8.85 17.72
CA PRO A 222 -0.96 9.79 16.60
C PRO A 222 0.42 10.43 16.38
N ALA A 223 1.21 10.61 17.45
CA ALA A 223 2.58 11.12 17.35
C ALA A 223 3.61 10.06 16.92
N LEU A 224 3.27 8.77 17.02
CA LEU A 224 4.10 7.63 16.59
C LEU A 224 3.69 7.06 15.22
N ALA A 225 2.59 7.51 14.64
CA ALA A 225 2.07 7.03 13.35
C ALA A 225 3.11 7.11 12.21
N LYS A 226 3.95 8.16 12.20
CA LYS A 226 5.04 8.30 11.21
C LYS A 226 6.13 7.23 11.38
N THR A 227 6.46 6.87 12.62
CA THR A 227 7.41 5.79 12.93
C THR A 227 6.83 4.45 12.49
N LEU A 228 5.57 4.18 12.83
CA LEU A 228 4.87 2.97 12.40
C LEU A 228 4.84 2.85 10.87
N ALA A 229 4.51 3.94 10.16
CA ALA A 229 4.51 3.95 8.69
C ALA A 229 5.88 3.61 8.10
N ALA A 230 6.97 4.17 8.66
CA ALA A 230 8.33 3.86 8.24
C ALA A 230 8.71 2.39 8.53
N VAL A 231 8.30 1.84 9.67
CA VAL A 231 8.50 0.42 10.02
C VAL A 231 7.80 -0.48 9.00
N LEU A 232 6.51 -0.24 8.75
CA LEU A 232 5.73 -1.07 7.82
C LEU A 232 6.24 -0.98 6.38
N ALA A 233 6.71 0.19 5.94
CA ALA A 233 7.30 0.35 4.61
C ALA A 233 8.59 -0.49 4.47
N ASN A 234 9.50 -0.41 5.45
CA ASN A 234 10.70 -1.24 5.47
C ASN A 234 10.38 -2.74 5.55
N LEU A 235 9.38 -3.13 6.34
CA LEU A 235 8.96 -4.53 6.43
C LEU A 235 8.34 -5.02 5.11
N SER A 236 7.52 -4.20 4.44
CA SER A 236 6.91 -4.55 3.15
C SER A 236 7.97 -4.85 2.09
N ASP A 237 9.05 -4.07 2.06
CA ASP A 237 10.18 -4.33 1.17
C ASP A 237 11.00 -5.55 1.58
N ARG A 238 11.22 -5.74 2.89
CA ARG A 238 11.95 -6.89 3.40
C ARG A 238 11.27 -8.21 3.07
N VAL A 239 9.94 -8.28 3.23
CA VAL A 239 9.17 -9.52 3.00
C VAL A 239 8.85 -9.75 1.52
N ASP A 240 9.28 -8.87 0.61
CA ASP A 240 9.10 -9.13 -0.82
C ASP A 240 10.04 -10.26 -1.28
N PRO A 241 9.52 -11.35 -1.87
CA PRO A 241 10.36 -12.48 -2.28
C PRO A 241 11.41 -12.11 -3.32
N ARG A 242 11.24 -11.00 -4.05
CA ARG A 242 12.21 -10.53 -5.05
C ARG A 242 13.35 -9.71 -4.44
N CYS A 243 13.21 -9.20 -3.22
CA CYS A 243 14.25 -8.40 -2.57
C CYS A 243 15.53 -9.23 -2.42
N ALA A 244 16.67 -8.73 -2.90
CA ALA A 244 17.96 -9.44 -2.78
C ALA A 244 18.46 -9.42 -1.32
N SER A 245 19.25 -10.42 -0.93
CA SER A 245 19.73 -10.56 0.46
C SER A 245 20.51 -9.35 0.97
N ALA A 246 21.22 -8.63 0.09
CA ALA A 246 21.96 -7.43 0.45
C ALA A 246 21.04 -6.27 0.86
N ASP A 247 19.98 -6.01 0.09
CA ASP A 247 19.04 -4.92 0.34
C ASP A 247 18.15 -5.20 1.57
N ARG A 248 17.89 -6.48 1.86
CA ARG A 248 17.14 -6.90 3.06
C ARG A 248 17.78 -6.40 4.36
N ARG A 249 19.10 -6.23 4.42
CA ARG A 249 19.81 -5.82 5.64
C ARG A 249 19.51 -4.38 6.05
N ASP A 250 19.45 -3.46 5.10
CA ASP A 250 19.19 -2.06 5.41
C ASP A 250 17.74 -1.84 5.87
N HIS A 251 16.78 -2.44 5.16
CA HIS A 251 15.39 -2.46 5.58
C HIS A 251 15.21 -3.15 6.95
N ALA A 252 15.92 -4.25 7.20
CA ALA A 252 15.92 -4.94 8.49
C ALA A 252 16.36 -4.02 9.63
N ARG A 253 17.48 -3.32 9.44
CA ARG A 253 18.05 -2.41 10.41
C ARG A 253 17.08 -1.28 10.76
N TRP A 254 16.49 -0.64 9.75
CA TRP A 254 15.55 0.46 9.96
C TRP A 254 14.23 0.00 10.58
N ALA A 255 13.69 -1.15 10.14
CA ALA A 255 12.50 -1.73 10.76
C ALA A 255 12.74 -2.05 12.24
N GLN A 256 13.88 -2.67 12.58
CA GLN A 256 14.21 -2.99 13.97
C GLN A 256 14.39 -1.74 14.83
N ALA A 257 15.10 -0.73 14.33
CA ALA A 257 15.26 0.54 15.04
C ALA A 257 13.90 1.22 15.30
N GLY A 258 13.00 1.18 14.32
CA GLY A 258 11.66 1.74 14.46
C GLY A 258 10.80 0.96 15.45
N LEU A 259 10.91 -0.37 15.49
CA LEU A 259 10.22 -1.19 16.50
C LEU A 259 10.71 -0.89 17.92
N VAL A 260 12.01 -0.71 18.12
CA VAL A 260 12.57 -0.28 19.41
C VAL A 260 12.00 1.09 19.81
N GLN A 261 11.98 2.04 18.87
CA GLN A 261 11.40 3.36 19.10
C GLN A 261 9.89 3.31 19.45
N LEU A 262 9.13 2.36 18.86
CA LEU A 262 7.74 2.12 19.23
C LEU A 262 7.61 1.55 20.65
N CYS A 263 8.49 0.63 21.06
CA CYS A 263 8.49 0.09 22.42
C CYS A 263 8.84 1.15 23.48
N GLU A 264 9.88 1.95 23.24
CA GLU A 264 10.37 2.95 24.19
C GLU A 264 9.36 4.08 24.42
N ARG A 265 8.63 4.46 23.36
CA ARG A 265 7.76 5.63 23.37
C ARG A 265 6.27 5.28 23.48
N GLY A 266 5.88 4.04 23.20
CA GLY A 266 4.49 3.62 23.21
C GLY A 266 3.83 3.76 24.58
N THR A 267 2.55 4.13 24.59
CA THR A 267 1.75 4.24 25.81
C THR A 267 0.84 3.03 26.05
N GLU A 268 0.64 2.18 25.05
CA GLU A 268 -0.22 1.00 25.09
C GLU A 268 0.55 -0.25 25.57
N PRO A 269 0.37 -0.72 26.82
CA PRO A 269 1.23 -1.74 27.41
C PRO A 269 1.23 -3.08 26.67
N ASP A 270 0.07 -3.53 26.18
CA ASP A 270 -0.04 -4.79 25.41
C ASP A 270 0.73 -4.72 24.09
N LEU A 271 0.54 -3.63 23.34
CA LEU A 271 1.22 -3.42 22.06
C LEU A 271 2.73 -3.33 22.25
N VAL A 272 3.18 -2.61 23.28
CA VAL A 272 4.60 -2.53 23.62
C VAL A 272 5.15 -3.92 23.95
N ALA A 273 4.51 -4.68 24.83
CA ALA A 273 4.99 -6.01 25.23
C ALA A 273 5.09 -7.00 24.05
N ARG A 274 4.09 -7.02 23.17
CA ARG A 274 4.09 -7.85 21.95
C ARG A 274 5.16 -7.40 20.95
N THR A 275 5.39 -6.10 20.85
CA THR A 275 6.43 -5.52 19.98
C THR A 275 7.83 -5.84 20.52
N GLU A 276 8.04 -5.78 21.83
CA GLU A 276 9.30 -6.20 22.44
C GLU A 276 9.61 -7.68 22.21
N ALA A 277 8.59 -8.54 22.31
CA ALA A 277 8.74 -9.96 21.99
C ALA A 277 9.17 -10.16 20.53
N LEU A 278 8.60 -9.38 19.61
CA LEU A 278 8.99 -9.36 18.21
C LEU A 278 10.43 -8.85 18.01
N VAL A 279 10.83 -7.76 18.69
CA VAL A 279 12.20 -7.23 18.65
C VAL A 279 13.20 -8.28 19.13
N ARG A 280 12.93 -8.96 20.26
CA ARG A 280 13.77 -10.04 20.76
C ARG A 280 13.89 -11.19 19.75
N ARG A 281 12.78 -11.57 19.12
CA ARG A 281 12.77 -12.58 18.06
C ARG A 281 13.63 -12.14 16.88
N LEU A 282 13.52 -10.90 16.40
CA LEU A 282 14.35 -10.38 15.30
C LEU A 282 15.84 -10.35 15.65
N GLN A 283 16.18 -9.93 16.87
CA GLN A 283 17.57 -9.89 17.36
C GLN A 283 18.20 -11.29 17.41
N ALA A 284 17.43 -12.32 17.75
CA ALA A 284 17.92 -13.70 17.80
C ALA A 284 18.34 -14.24 16.42
N PHE A 285 17.85 -13.68 15.32
CA PHE A 285 18.30 -14.05 13.97
C PHE A 285 19.57 -13.31 13.53
N GLY A 286 19.99 -12.25 14.22
CA GLY A 286 21.20 -11.50 13.85
C GLY A 286 21.20 -10.99 12.39
N PRO A 287 22.26 -10.28 11.99
CA PRO A 287 22.44 -9.85 10.59
C PRO A 287 22.87 -10.98 9.65
N ASP A 288 23.34 -12.12 10.19
CA ASP A 288 23.97 -13.21 9.45
C ASP A 288 23.18 -14.55 9.48
N ALA A 289 21.92 -14.57 9.92
CA ALA A 289 21.12 -15.80 9.90
C ALA A 289 20.97 -16.36 8.47
N ALA A 290 21.21 -17.67 8.34
CA ALA A 290 21.05 -18.43 7.11
C ALA A 290 19.60 -18.56 6.63
N ALA A 291 18.61 -18.37 7.52
CA ALA A 291 17.18 -18.40 7.21
C ALA A 291 16.59 -16.99 7.36
N ASP A 292 15.91 -16.50 6.32
CA ASP A 292 15.31 -15.17 6.34
C ASP A 292 14.05 -15.14 7.22
N PRO A 293 13.96 -14.22 8.20
CA PRO A 293 12.74 -13.94 8.95
C PRO A 293 11.49 -13.62 8.13
N ALA A 294 11.63 -13.35 6.83
CA ALA A 294 10.52 -13.02 5.92
C ALA A 294 9.34 -14.00 5.99
N ASP A 295 9.59 -15.29 6.24
CA ASP A 295 8.53 -16.29 6.29
C ASP A 295 7.62 -16.10 7.50
N TRP A 296 8.18 -15.85 8.70
CA TRP A 296 7.37 -15.67 9.90
C TRP A 296 6.89 -14.23 10.10
N LEU A 297 7.51 -13.24 9.45
CA LEU A 297 6.97 -11.87 9.40
C LEU A 297 5.59 -11.84 8.71
N ARG A 298 5.27 -12.85 7.90
CA ARG A 298 3.94 -13.05 7.28
C ARG A 298 2.99 -13.83 8.19
N ASP A 299 3.43 -14.32 9.35
CA ASP A 299 2.58 -15.09 10.26
C ASP A 299 1.42 -14.24 10.80
N ALA A 300 0.26 -14.88 10.98
CA ALA A 300 -0.95 -14.23 11.46
C ALA A 300 -0.77 -13.42 12.77
N PRO A 301 -0.03 -13.87 13.79
CA PRO A 301 0.16 -13.07 15.01
C PRO A 301 0.95 -11.77 14.78
N VAL A 302 1.91 -11.78 13.85
CA VAL A 302 2.70 -10.60 13.50
C VAL A 302 1.85 -9.63 12.68
N GLN A 303 1.09 -10.14 11.73
CA GLN A 303 0.17 -9.33 10.93
C GLN A 303 -0.97 -8.74 11.78
N ALA A 304 -1.49 -9.49 12.75
CA ALA A 304 -2.43 -8.97 13.74
C ALA A 304 -1.83 -7.83 14.58
N LEU A 305 -0.55 -7.94 14.98
CA LEU A 305 0.14 -6.85 15.67
C LEU A 305 0.17 -5.57 14.83
N TRP A 306 0.40 -5.65 13.51
CA TRP A 306 0.35 -4.48 12.64
C TRP A 306 -1.03 -3.85 12.56
N LEU A 307 -2.07 -4.67 12.47
CA LEU A 307 -3.45 -4.17 12.47
C LEU A 307 -3.83 -3.51 13.81
N ASP A 308 -3.33 -4.02 14.94
CA ASP A 308 -3.53 -3.38 16.25
C ASP A 308 -2.83 -2.03 16.35
N TRP A 309 -1.57 -1.95 15.89
CA TRP A 309 -0.83 -0.69 15.83
C TRP A 309 -1.52 0.34 14.91
N ILE A 310 -2.09 -0.10 13.79
CA ILE A 310 -2.86 0.75 12.88
C ILE A 310 -4.13 1.26 13.58
N GLY A 311 -4.89 0.39 14.25
CA GLY A 311 -6.07 0.79 15.01
C GLY A 311 -5.76 1.89 16.01
N ALA A 312 -4.74 1.65 16.85
CA ALA A 312 -4.32 2.60 17.87
C ALA A 312 -3.82 3.93 17.26
N ALA A 313 -3.16 3.91 16.10
CA ALA A 313 -2.75 5.11 15.36
C ALA A 313 -3.92 5.90 14.77
N THR A 314 -5.03 5.24 14.48
CA THR A 314 -6.27 5.87 13.98
C THR A 314 -7.25 6.27 15.08
N GLY A 315 -6.94 5.99 16.35
CA GLY A 315 -7.81 6.31 17.50
C GLY A 315 -8.92 5.28 17.73
N HIS A 316 -8.70 4.03 17.31
CA HIS A 316 -9.66 2.92 17.39
C HIS A 316 -9.09 1.69 18.08
#